data_AF-A0A383CXW7-F1
#
_entry.id   AF-A0A383CXW7-F1
#
_cell.length_a   1.000
_cell.length_b   1.000
_cell.length_c   1.000
_cell.angle_alpha   90.00
_cell.angle_beta   90.00
_cell.angle_gamma   90.00
#
_symmetry.space_group_name_H-M   'P 1'
#
loop_
_entity.id
_entity.type
_entity.pdbx_description
1 polymer ?
#
loop_
_entity_poly.entity_id
_entity_poly.type
_entity_poly.pdbx_seq_one_letter_code
_entity_poly.pdbx_strand_id
1 'polypeptide(L)'
;MESTAKAPVLVVVQLTGGNDFMNTIIPYTNPVYYDSRRKVFIPENETLPLNDTLGFHPSLGPLKELYDNGNVAIVQGIGYPNSSRSHFRGMDIWHTCEPDKIGNEGWLGRTIRDLDPEKGNVLTGVNFGRGLPRALTLTGIPIASVGDLDNYGVMASISEERSRSELLDSFKQMYASSIGTGPVMDYRKQTGLDVLKGADQLKDAPTKYSSKIEYSENPIAKS
;
A
#
# COMPACT_ATOMS: atom_id res chain seq x y z
N MET A 1 9.69 18.74 -25.68
CA MET A 1 8.48 19.11 -24.92
C MET A 1 8.47 18.25 -23.68
N GLU A 2 8.96 18.77 -22.56
CA GLU A 2 8.83 18.08 -21.29
C GLU A 2 7.36 18.10 -20.86
N SER A 3 6.80 16.92 -20.62
CA SER A 3 5.46 16.77 -20.07
C SER A 3 5.40 17.45 -18.71
N THR A 4 4.63 18.52 -18.59
CA THR A 4 4.28 19.18 -17.32
C THR A 4 3.30 18.37 -16.48
N ALA A 5 2.85 17.19 -16.96
CA ALA A 5 1.99 16.31 -16.19
C ALA A 5 2.82 15.52 -15.19
N LYS A 6 2.46 15.64 -13.90
CA LYS A 6 2.98 14.76 -12.84
C LYS A 6 2.78 13.30 -13.25
N ALA A 7 3.78 12.47 -12.97
CA ALA A 7 3.67 11.03 -13.20
C ALA A 7 2.46 10.45 -12.43
N PRO A 8 1.75 9.46 -12.99
CA PRO A 8 0.64 8.81 -12.30
C PRO A 8 1.14 8.11 -11.04
N VAL A 9 0.34 8.18 -9.97
CA VAL A 9 0.61 7.49 -8.70
C VAL A 9 -0.36 6.33 -8.56
N LEU A 10 0.16 5.13 -8.33
CA LEU A 10 -0.65 3.97 -7.98
C LEU A 10 -0.83 3.92 -6.46
N VAL A 11 -2.07 4.03 -6.00
CA VAL A 11 -2.42 3.83 -4.60
C VAL A 11 -3.05 2.45 -4.45
N VAL A 12 -2.48 1.61 -3.59
CA VAL A 12 -2.99 0.27 -3.31
C VAL A 12 -3.56 0.24 -1.89
N VAL A 13 -4.87 0.05 -1.79
CA VAL A 13 -5.59 -0.09 -0.53
C VAL A 13 -5.91 -1.56 -0.30
N GLN A 14 -5.39 -2.14 0.78
CA GLN A 14 -5.69 -3.50 1.17
C GLN A 14 -6.64 -3.52 2.38
N LEU A 15 -7.80 -4.16 2.21
CA LEU A 15 -8.77 -4.37 3.28
C LEU A 15 -8.38 -5.59 4.13
N THR A 16 -7.41 -5.40 5.04
CA THR A 16 -6.97 -6.44 5.99
C THR A 16 -8.04 -6.69 7.05
N GLY A 17 -8.37 -7.95 7.31
CA GLY A 17 -9.50 -8.36 8.16
C GLY A 17 -10.62 -9.04 7.38
N GLY A 18 -10.56 -8.97 6.05
CA GLY A 18 -11.48 -9.62 5.15
C GLY A 18 -12.55 -8.66 4.65
N ASN A 19 -12.76 -8.67 3.34
CA ASN A 19 -13.91 -8.04 2.70
C ASN A 19 -14.91 -9.12 2.31
N ASP A 20 -16.16 -8.97 2.73
CA ASP A 20 -17.24 -9.85 2.28
C ASP A 20 -17.65 -9.45 0.86
N PHE A 21 -16.93 -10.01 -0.11
CA PHE A 21 -17.08 -9.63 -1.50
C PHE A 21 -18.50 -9.82 -2.04
N MET A 22 -19.28 -10.77 -1.49
CA MET A 22 -20.67 -11.00 -1.88
C MET A 22 -21.64 -9.95 -1.33
N ASN A 23 -21.24 -9.19 -0.31
CA ASN A 23 -21.97 -8.01 0.15
C ASN A 23 -21.37 -6.72 -0.42
N THR A 24 -20.15 -6.72 -0.97
CA THR A 24 -19.63 -5.60 -1.76
C THR A 24 -20.27 -5.56 -3.14
N ILE A 25 -20.16 -6.66 -3.90
CA ILE A 25 -20.80 -6.86 -5.20
C ILE A 25 -21.79 -8.01 -5.07
N ILE A 26 -23.06 -7.67 -4.99
CA ILE A 26 -24.17 -8.55 -4.65
C ILE A 26 -24.72 -9.18 -5.94
N PRO A 27 -24.75 -10.52 -6.06
CA PRO A 27 -25.46 -11.21 -7.14
C PRO A 27 -26.96 -11.24 -6.83
N TYR A 28 -27.61 -10.08 -6.87
CA TYR A 28 -28.94 -9.85 -6.29
C TYR A 28 -30.09 -10.56 -7.00
N THR A 29 -29.90 -11.07 -8.23
CA THR A 29 -30.90 -11.90 -8.92
C THR A 29 -30.70 -13.41 -8.70
N ASN A 30 -29.64 -13.81 -7.99
CA ASN A 30 -29.34 -15.21 -7.76
C ASN A 30 -30.00 -15.73 -6.45
N PRO A 31 -30.98 -16.64 -6.51
CA PRO A 31 -31.66 -17.15 -5.31
C PRO A 31 -30.71 -17.84 -4.32
N VAL A 32 -29.61 -18.43 -4.80
CA VAL A 32 -28.60 -19.09 -3.94
C VAL A 32 -27.95 -18.09 -2.97
N TYR A 33 -27.83 -16.82 -3.34
CA TYR A 33 -27.31 -15.77 -2.45
C TYR A 33 -28.19 -15.64 -1.20
N TYR A 34 -29.50 -15.52 -1.39
CA TYR A 34 -30.47 -15.38 -0.30
C TYR A 34 -30.56 -16.66 0.55
N ASP A 35 -30.61 -17.82 -0.10
CA ASP A 35 -30.70 -19.11 0.60
C ASP A 35 -29.47 -19.40 1.46
N SER A 36 -28.28 -19.05 0.96
CA SER A 36 -27.00 -19.32 1.62
C SER A 36 -26.61 -18.28 2.66
N ARG A 37 -27.24 -17.08 2.63
CA ARG A 37 -26.82 -15.92 3.43
C ARG A 37 -27.94 -15.31 4.26
N ARG A 38 -28.87 -16.15 4.75
CA ARG A 38 -30.09 -15.76 5.50
C ARG A 38 -29.91 -14.73 6.62
N LYS A 39 -28.71 -14.61 7.21
CA LYS A 39 -28.42 -13.66 8.30
C LYS A 39 -27.85 -12.31 7.84
N VAL A 40 -27.31 -12.25 6.63
CA VAL A 40 -26.47 -11.13 6.17
C VAL A 40 -26.76 -10.73 4.72
N PHE A 41 -27.80 -11.27 4.10
CA PHE A 41 -28.18 -10.88 2.73
C PHE A 41 -28.63 -9.42 2.72
N ILE A 42 -28.41 -8.76 1.59
CA ILE A 42 -28.97 -7.44 1.31
C ILE A 42 -30.22 -7.62 0.44
N PRO A 43 -31.37 -7.03 0.82
CA PRO A 43 -32.57 -7.08 0.00
C PRO A 43 -32.33 -6.54 -1.41
N GLU A 44 -32.98 -7.16 -2.41
CA GLU A 44 -32.88 -6.73 -3.81
C GLU A 44 -33.23 -5.25 -3.99
N ASN A 45 -34.31 -4.79 -3.33
CA ASN A 45 -34.77 -3.40 -3.40
C ASN A 45 -33.86 -2.38 -2.71
N GLU A 46 -32.88 -2.82 -1.92
CA GLU A 46 -31.86 -1.96 -1.30
C GLU A 46 -30.52 -2.00 -2.06
N THR A 47 -30.37 -2.94 -3.00
CA THR A 47 -29.15 -3.08 -3.79
C THR A 47 -29.06 -1.97 -4.84
N LEU A 48 -27.85 -1.47 -5.10
CA LEU A 48 -27.59 -0.47 -6.14
C LEU A 48 -27.19 -1.18 -7.45
N PRO A 49 -28.07 -1.34 -8.45
CA PRO A 49 -27.80 -2.21 -9.59
C PRO A 49 -26.65 -1.69 -10.47
N LEU A 50 -25.70 -2.57 -10.80
CA LEU A 50 -24.61 -2.32 -11.76
C LEU A 50 -24.96 -2.83 -13.16
N ASN A 51 -25.69 -3.94 -13.22
CA ASN A 51 -26.28 -4.55 -14.40
C ASN A 51 -27.45 -5.44 -13.97
N ASP A 52 -28.00 -6.25 -14.88
CA ASP A 52 -29.16 -7.12 -14.64
C ASP A 52 -28.95 -8.23 -13.59
N THR A 53 -27.73 -8.41 -13.08
CA THR A 53 -27.37 -9.52 -12.18
C THR A 53 -26.55 -9.14 -10.96
N LEU A 54 -25.81 -8.04 -11.03
CA LEU A 54 -24.88 -7.58 -10.01
C LEU A 54 -25.24 -6.18 -9.55
N GLY A 55 -25.04 -5.90 -8.27
CA GLY A 55 -25.20 -4.57 -7.71
C GLY A 55 -24.26 -4.30 -6.54
N PHE A 56 -24.07 -3.02 -6.22
CA PHE A 56 -23.32 -2.61 -5.04
C PHE A 56 -24.17 -2.67 -3.77
N HIS A 57 -23.50 -2.84 -2.64
CA HIS A 57 -24.08 -2.55 -1.32
C HIS A 57 -24.69 -1.14 -1.28
N PRO A 58 -25.82 -0.89 -0.57
CA PRO A 58 -26.40 0.44 -0.42
C PRO A 58 -25.42 1.49 0.11
N SER A 59 -24.53 1.09 1.03
CA SER A 59 -23.49 1.98 1.59
C SER A 59 -22.39 2.38 0.60
N LEU A 60 -22.35 1.77 -0.59
CA LEU A 60 -21.37 2.07 -1.64
C LEU A 60 -21.91 3.06 -2.68
N GLY A 61 -22.94 3.84 -2.35
CA GLY A 61 -23.48 4.91 -3.20
C GLY A 61 -22.40 5.80 -3.85
N PRO A 62 -21.43 6.35 -3.09
CA PRO A 62 -20.35 7.15 -3.68
C PRO A 62 -19.49 6.37 -4.70
N LEU A 63 -19.27 5.06 -4.48
CA LEU A 63 -18.53 4.22 -5.43
C LEU A 63 -19.37 3.90 -6.67
N LYS A 64 -20.70 3.77 -6.52
CA LYS A 64 -21.62 3.63 -7.65
C LYS A 64 -21.59 4.86 -8.56
N GLU A 65 -21.57 6.06 -8.00
CA GLU A 65 -21.43 7.29 -8.80
C GLU A 65 -20.11 7.30 -9.59
N LEU A 66 -19.01 6.87 -8.98
CA LEU A 66 -17.72 6.76 -9.69
C LEU A 66 -17.76 5.69 -10.79
N TYR A 67 -18.44 4.56 -10.53
CA TYR A 67 -18.63 3.50 -11.52
C TYR A 67 -19.45 3.98 -12.73
N ASP A 68 -20.56 4.69 -12.49
CA ASP A 68 -21.42 5.23 -13.55
C ASP A 68 -20.69 6.26 -14.43
N ASN A 69 -19.73 6.97 -13.84
CA ASN A 69 -18.85 7.89 -14.55
C ASN A 69 -17.66 7.20 -15.27
N GLY A 70 -17.56 5.87 -15.22
CA GLY A 70 -16.48 5.09 -15.84
C GLY A 70 -15.15 5.14 -15.09
N ASN A 71 -15.14 5.61 -13.83
CA ASN A 71 -13.93 5.76 -13.02
C ASN A 71 -13.64 4.56 -12.11
N VAL A 72 -14.45 3.50 -12.17
CA VAL A 72 -14.28 2.27 -11.38
C VAL A 72 -14.35 1.06 -12.30
N ALA A 73 -13.37 0.17 -12.16
CA ALA A 73 -13.38 -1.15 -12.76
C ALA A 73 -13.49 -2.22 -11.66
N ILE A 74 -14.32 -3.23 -11.89
CA ILE A 74 -14.52 -4.36 -10.97
C ILE A 74 -13.99 -5.61 -11.65
N VAL A 75 -13.07 -6.32 -10.99
CA VAL A 75 -12.54 -7.59 -11.47
C VAL A 75 -12.94 -8.68 -10.49
N GLN A 76 -13.87 -9.54 -10.91
CA GLN A 76 -14.33 -10.68 -10.12
C GLN A 76 -13.60 -11.97 -10.50
N GLY A 77 -13.72 -13.00 -9.64
CA GLY A 77 -13.18 -14.33 -9.94
C GLY A 77 -11.66 -14.43 -9.80
N ILE A 78 -11.01 -13.45 -9.14
CA ILE A 78 -9.58 -13.53 -8.85
C ILE A 78 -9.35 -14.57 -7.75
N GLY A 79 -8.52 -15.57 -8.04
CA GLY A 79 -8.17 -16.64 -7.11
C GLY A 79 -7.14 -17.58 -7.71
N TYR A 80 -6.89 -18.69 -7.01
CA TYR A 80 -5.99 -19.74 -7.45
C TYR A 80 -6.61 -21.12 -7.17
N PRO A 81 -6.24 -22.18 -7.90
CA PRO A 81 -6.76 -23.53 -7.67
C PRO A 81 -6.44 -24.01 -6.24
N ASN A 82 -7.31 -24.85 -5.67
CA ASN A 82 -7.10 -25.44 -4.35
C ASN A 82 -6.79 -24.42 -3.24
N SER A 83 -7.49 -23.28 -3.25
CA SER A 83 -7.28 -22.16 -2.32
C SER A 83 -7.06 -22.59 -0.87
N SER A 84 -5.98 -22.08 -0.26
CA SER A 84 -5.65 -22.34 1.13
C SER A 84 -6.75 -21.85 2.06
N ARG A 85 -7.15 -22.70 3.01
CA ARG A 85 -8.08 -22.34 4.11
C ARG A 85 -7.38 -21.68 5.30
N SER A 86 -6.04 -21.71 5.34
CA SER A 86 -5.27 -21.00 6.35
C SER A 86 -5.20 -19.52 6.03
N HIS A 87 -5.60 -18.67 6.99
CA HIS A 87 -5.54 -17.22 6.86
C HIS A 87 -4.10 -16.73 6.63
N PHE A 88 -3.13 -17.28 7.36
CA PHE A 88 -1.72 -16.90 7.22
C PHE A 88 -1.18 -17.23 5.83
N ARG A 89 -1.42 -18.45 5.35
CA ARG A 89 -0.96 -18.88 4.02
C ARG A 89 -1.72 -18.16 2.92
N GLY A 90 -3.02 -17.92 3.09
CA GLY A 90 -3.81 -17.12 2.17
C GLY A 90 -3.22 -15.73 1.99
N MET A 91 -3.02 -14.99 3.07
CA MET A 91 -2.42 -13.64 2.98
C MET A 91 -1.02 -13.66 2.35
N ASP A 92 -0.17 -14.63 2.70
CA ASP A 92 1.15 -14.80 2.09
C ASP A 92 1.07 -14.98 0.57
N ILE A 93 0.16 -15.83 0.08
CA ILE A 93 -0.06 -16.04 -1.36
C ILE A 93 -0.54 -14.75 -2.03
N TRP A 94 -1.47 -14.02 -1.42
CA TRP A 94 -1.97 -12.75 -1.98
C TRP A 94 -0.88 -11.66 -2.04
N HIS A 95 0.04 -11.66 -1.08
CA HIS A 95 1.17 -10.72 -1.04
C HIS A 95 2.29 -11.08 -2.01
N THR A 96 2.54 -12.37 -2.22
CA THR A 96 3.67 -12.84 -3.04
C THR A 96 3.26 -13.20 -4.47
N CYS A 97 1.96 -13.43 -4.69
CA CYS A 97 1.38 -14.07 -5.87
C CYS A 97 1.95 -15.48 -6.14
N GLU A 98 2.25 -16.24 -5.09
CA GLU A 98 2.92 -17.54 -5.20
C GLU A 98 2.13 -18.65 -4.44
N PRO A 99 1.23 -19.38 -5.12
CA PRO A 99 0.35 -20.37 -4.48
C PRO A 99 1.04 -21.69 -4.15
N ASP A 100 2.05 -22.10 -4.93
CA ASP A 100 2.57 -23.48 -4.92
C ASP A 100 3.80 -23.65 -4.01
N LYS A 101 4.55 -22.57 -3.78
CA LYS A 101 5.72 -22.56 -2.90
C LYS A 101 5.69 -21.40 -1.92
N ILE A 102 6.65 -21.38 -0.99
CA ILE A 102 6.84 -20.23 -0.10
C ILE A 102 7.45 -19.10 -0.93
N GLY A 103 6.67 -18.04 -1.14
CA GLY A 103 7.14 -16.84 -1.82
C GLY A 103 8.01 -16.01 -0.89
N ASN A 104 9.18 -15.59 -1.38
CA ASN A 104 10.10 -14.71 -0.64
C ASN A 104 10.06 -13.27 -1.15
N GLU A 105 9.30 -13.01 -2.21
CA GLU A 105 9.20 -11.72 -2.86
C GLU A 105 7.74 -11.31 -2.99
N GLY A 106 7.45 -10.08 -2.59
CA GLY A 106 6.17 -9.44 -2.76
C GLY A 106 5.99 -8.89 -4.17
N TRP A 107 4.75 -8.94 -4.69
CA TRP A 107 4.49 -8.49 -6.04
C TRP A 107 4.69 -6.98 -6.22
N LEU A 108 4.36 -6.15 -5.22
CA LEU A 108 4.63 -4.71 -5.27
C LEU A 108 6.12 -4.41 -5.22
N GLY A 109 6.89 -5.18 -4.46
CA GLY A 109 8.35 -5.07 -4.47
C GLY A 109 8.92 -5.29 -5.86
N ARG A 110 8.46 -6.35 -6.56
CA ARG A 110 8.83 -6.61 -7.97
C ARG A 110 8.38 -5.50 -8.90
N THR A 111 7.15 -4.98 -8.73
CA THR A 111 6.65 -3.85 -9.52
C THR A 111 7.52 -2.61 -9.34
N ILE A 112 7.95 -2.28 -8.12
CA ILE A 112 8.83 -1.13 -7.86
C ILE A 112 10.19 -1.31 -8.55
N ARG A 113 10.79 -2.51 -8.49
CA ARG A 113 12.03 -2.82 -9.21
C ARG A 113 11.87 -2.56 -10.70
N ASP A 114 10.75 -2.97 -11.28
CA ASP A 114 10.52 -2.86 -12.72
C ASP A 114 10.18 -1.40 -13.13
N LEU A 115 9.61 -0.60 -12.22
CA LEU A 115 9.31 0.83 -12.42
C LEU A 115 10.53 1.74 -12.25
N ASP A 116 11.44 1.43 -11.31
CA ASP A 116 12.66 2.19 -11.02
C ASP A 116 13.88 1.25 -10.90
N PRO A 117 14.34 0.65 -12.02
CA PRO A 117 15.43 -0.33 -12.02
C PRO A 117 16.76 0.26 -11.54
N GLU A 118 16.99 1.54 -11.80
CA GLU A 118 18.20 2.28 -11.40
C GLU A 118 18.12 2.81 -9.96
N LYS A 119 16.97 2.67 -9.29
CA LYS A 119 16.72 3.13 -7.91
C LYS A 119 17.02 4.61 -7.73
N GLY A 120 16.73 5.42 -8.76
CA GLY A 120 17.01 6.85 -8.75
C GLY A 120 16.21 7.59 -7.67
N ASN A 121 15.02 7.07 -7.35
CA ASN A 121 14.14 7.62 -6.35
C ASN A 121 13.93 6.63 -5.18
N VAL A 122 14.41 7.01 -4.00
CA VAL A 122 14.27 6.22 -2.77
C VAL A 122 12.83 6.17 -2.25
N LEU A 123 11.93 6.99 -2.83
CA LEU A 123 10.51 7.06 -2.52
C LEU A 123 9.63 6.52 -3.65
N THR A 124 10.16 5.71 -4.58
CA THR A 124 9.34 5.05 -5.60
C THR A 124 8.27 4.16 -4.96
N GLY A 125 8.59 3.50 -3.84
CA GLY A 125 7.63 2.81 -2.99
C GLY A 125 7.50 3.47 -1.62
N VAL A 126 6.27 3.78 -1.22
CA VAL A 126 5.95 4.28 0.13
C VAL A 126 4.84 3.42 0.72
N ASN A 127 5.07 2.92 1.93
CA ASN A 127 4.09 2.23 2.75
C ASN A 127 3.62 3.14 3.88
N PHE A 128 2.32 3.27 4.05
CA PHE A 128 1.72 3.95 5.20
C PHE A 128 1.24 2.90 6.20
N GLY A 129 1.92 2.78 7.34
CA GLY A 129 1.65 1.78 8.35
C GLY A 129 2.87 1.35 9.16
N ARG A 130 2.61 0.60 10.24
CA ARG A 130 3.66 0.05 11.10
C ARG A 130 4.20 -1.25 10.51
N GLY A 131 5.43 -1.19 9.99
CA GLY A 131 6.13 -2.33 9.41
C GLY A 131 5.84 -2.51 7.92
N LEU A 132 6.74 -3.22 7.22
CA LEU A 132 6.67 -3.41 5.78
C LEU A 132 5.74 -4.60 5.45
N PRO A 133 4.65 -4.40 4.68
CA PRO A 133 3.82 -5.48 4.19
C PRO A 133 4.63 -6.46 3.35
N ARG A 134 4.28 -7.75 3.42
CA ARG A 134 4.96 -8.79 2.63
C ARG A 134 4.85 -8.54 1.13
N ALA A 135 3.77 -7.88 0.68
CA ALA A 135 3.59 -7.47 -0.72
C ALA A 135 4.69 -6.54 -1.23
N LEU A 136 5.31 -5.75 -0.36
CA LEU A 136 6.39 -4.83 -0.70
C LEU A 136 7.78 -5.44 -0.47
N THR A 137 7.89 -6.64 0.09
CA THR A 137 9.19 -7.22 0.42
C THR A 137 9.95 -7.64 -0.84
N LEU A 138 11.08 -6.99 -1.14
CA LEU A 138 12.03 -7.43 -2.16
C LEU A 138 13.44 -6.98 -1.78
N THR A 139 14.41 -7.89 -1.84
CA THR A 139 15.80 -7.59 -1.50
C THR A 139 16.39 -6.54 -2.45
N GLY A 140 17.03 -5.53 -1.87
CA GLY A 140 17.74 -4.48 -2.62
C GLY A 140 16.85 -3.38 -3.19
N ILE A 141 15.54 -3.38 -2.88
CA ILE A 141 14.64 -2.29 -3.23
C ILE A 141 14.37 -1.43 -1.99
N PRO A 142 14.73 -0.14 -2.00
CA PRO A 142 14.41 0.77 -0.91
C PRO A 142 12.91 1.09 -0.92
N ILE A 143 12.25 0.90 0.22
CA ILE A 143 10.84 1.25 0.41
C ILE A 143 10.70 1.98 1.73
N ALA A 144 10.21 3.21 1.66
CA ALA A 144 9.96 4.01 2.85
C ALA A 144 8.70 3.50 3.55
N SER A 145 8.80 3.13 4.83
CA SER A 145 7.64 2.80 5.66
C SER A 145 7.37 3.92 6.64
N VAL A 146 6.28 4.65 6.44
CA VAL A 146 5.87 5.80 7.23
C VAL A 146 4.75 5.37 8.16
N GLY A 147 5.04 5.26 9.46
CA GLY A 147 4.04 4.92 10.47
C GLY A 147 3.22 6.13 10.95
N ASP A 148 3.83 7.31 10.88
CA ASP A 148 3.28 8.61 11.25
C ASP A 148 4.12 9.64 10.48
N LEU A 149 3.47 10.50 9.70
CA LEU A 149 4.15 11.46 8.85
C LEU A 149 4.70 12.65 9.65
N ASP A 150 4.04 13.03 10.74
CA ASP A 150 4.45 14.13 11.63
C ASP A 150 5.70 13.74 12.43
N ASN A 151 5.85 12.44 12.70
CA ASN A 151 6.99 11.87 13.43
C ASN A 151 7.96 11.09 12.51
N TYR A 152 7.85 11.24 11.19
CA TYR A 152 8.70 10.49 10.26
C TYR A 152 10.12 11.07 10.22
N GLY A 153 11.09 10.23 10.61
CA GLY A 153 12.50 10.53 10.46
C GLY A 153 13.39 9.68 11.36
N VAL A 154 14.65 9.50 10.95
CA VAL A 154 15.68 8.96 11.84
C VAL A 154 15.95 9.98 12.93
N MET A 155 15.82 9.58 14.20
CA MET A 155 15.97 10.46 15.37
C MET A 155 14.96 11.62 15.39
N ALA A 156 13.72 11.36 14.94
CA ALA A 156 12.62 12.33 14.99
C ALA A 156 12.28 12.87 16.39
N SER A 157 12.70 12.17 17.46
CA SER A 157 12.52 12.59 18.85
C SER A 157 13.56 13.60 19.38
N ILE A 158 14.61 13.90 18.61
CA ILE A 158 15.65 14.87 19.01
C ILE A 158 15.24 16.24 18.46
N SER A 159 14.82 17.13 19.36
CA SER A 159 14.32 18.48 19.04
C SER A 159 15.42 19.48 18.66
N GLU A 160 16.68 19.22 19.02
CA GLU A 160 17.81 20.09 18.71
C GLU A 160 18.47 19.73 17.37
N GLU A 161 18.41 20.66 16.41
CA GLU A 161 18.89 20.50 15.05
C GLU A 161 20.40 20.24 14.95
N ARG A 162 21.18 20.84 15.87
CA ARG A 162 22.65 20.68 15.96
C ARG A 162 23.05 19.28 16.45
N SER A 163 22.36 18.80 17.47
CA SER A 163 22.55 17.46 18.05
C SER A 163 22.14 16.37 17.05
N ARG A 164 21.09 16.63 16.25
CA ARG A 164 20.68 15.75 15.15
C ARG A 164 21.71 15.72 14.01
N SER A 165 22.27 16.87 13.60
CA SER A 165 23.28 16.90 12.53
C SER A 165 24.56 16.16 12.92
N GLU A 166 25.03 16.30 14.16
CA GLU A 166 26.23 15.61 14.65
C GLU A 166 26.04 14.08 14.74
N LEU A 167 24.85 13.64 15.16
CA LEU A 167 24.49 12.22 15.17
C LEU A 167 24.31 11.66 13.76
N LEU A 168 23.75 12.43 12.83
CA LEU A 168 23.64 12.06 11.42
C LEU A 168 25.01 11.95 10.76
N ASP A 169 25.93 12.86 11.06
CA ASP A 169 27.29 12.80 10.54
C ASP A 169 28.09 11.65 11.14
N SER A 170 27.91 11.37 12.43
CA SER A 170 28.48 10.18 13.08
C SER A 170 27.92 8.89 12.47
N PHE A 171 26.62 8.84 12.19
CA PHE A 171 25.96 7.71 11.53
C PHE A 171 26.48 7.54 10.10
N LYS A 172 26.55 8.62 9.30
CA LYS A 172 27.14 8.60 7.96
C LYS A 172 28.60 8.12 7.99
N GLN A 173 29.40 8.55 8.96
CA GLN A 173 30.80 8.10 9.14
C GLN A 173 30.90 6.62 9.52
N MET A 174 30.03 6.13 10.41
CA MET A 174 29.96 4.70 10.80
C MET A 174 29.68 3.79 9.60
N TYR A 175 28.80 4.21 8.69
CA TYR A 175 28.52 3.44 7.48
C TYR A 175 29.50 3.75 6.34
N ALA A 176 30.14 4.93 6.31
CA ALA A 176 31.16 5.28 5.33
C ALA A 176 32.44 4.43 5.50
N SER A 177 32.83 4.10 6.73
CA SER A 177 34.01 3.29 7.04
C SER A 177 33.86 1.79 6.78
N SER A 178 32.66 1.31 6.43
CA SER A 178 32.36 -0.11 6.19
C SER A 178 32.48 -0.56 4.72
N ILE A 179 32.94 0.31 3.81
CA ILE A 179 33.10 -0.01 2.38
C ILE A 179 34.04 -1.21 2.20
N GLY A 180 33.57 -2.28 1.56
CA GLY A 180 34.39 -3.44 1.22
C GLY A 180 34.59 -4.44 2.37
N THR A 181 33.83 -4.31 3.47
CA THR A 181 33.82 -5.29 4.59
C THR A 181 32.91 -6.49 4.33
N GLY A 182 32.24 -6.52 3.18
CA GLY A 182 31.49 -7.66 2.65
C GLY A 182 30.03 -7.32 2.26
N PRO A 183 29.34 -8.22 1.53
CA PRO A 183 28.04 -7.93 0.91
C PRO A 183 26.94 -7.49 1.89
N VAL A 184 26.98 -8.00 3.13
CA VAL A 184 25.99 -7.67 4.17
C VAL A 184 26.18 -6.25 4.70
N MET A 185 27.43 -5.81 4.87
CA MET A 185 27.73 -4.47 5.37
C MET A 185 27.47 -3.40 4.32
N ASP A 186 27.79 -3.69 3.06
CA ASP A 186 27.45 -2.82 1.94
C ASP A 186 25.92 -2.64 1.80
N TYR A 187 25.14 -3.73 1.95
CA TYR A 187 23.68 -3.68 1.97
C TYR A 187 23.13 -2.80 3.11
N ARG A 188 23.66 -2.97 4.34
CA ARG A 188 23.24 -2.16 5.51
C ARG A 188 23.55 -0.68 5.32
N LYS A 189 24.74 -0.36 4.79
CA LYS A 189 25.12 1.00 4.46
C LYS A 189 24.15 1.63 3.46
N GLN A 190 23.90 0.96 2.34
CA GLN A 190 23.03 1.49 1.29
C GLN A 190 21.62 1.75 1.85
N THR A 191 21.07 0.76 2.57
CA THR A 191 19.77 0.90 3.23
C THR A 191 19.74 2.10 4.19
N GLY A 192 20.79 2.29 5.00
CA GLY A 192 20.90 3.42 5.91
C GLY A 192 20.90 4.77 5.20
N LEU A 193 21.64 4.90 4.10
CA LEU A 193 21.66 6.12 3.28
C LEU A 193 20.31 6.39 2.60
N ASP A 194 19.66 5.35 2.09
CA ASP A 194 18.36 5.47 1.43
C ASP A 194 17.28 5.95 2.42
N VAL A 195 17.30 5.43 3.66
CA VAL A 195 16.39 5.86 4.74
C VAL A 195 16.61 7.33 5.10
N LEU A 196 17.86 7.79 5.19
CA LEU A 196 18.16 9.20 5.47
C LEU A 196 17.65 10.12 4.36
N LYS A 197 17.94 9.76 3.10
CA LYS A 197 17.47 10.52 1.94
C LYS A 197 15.94 10.55 1.88
N GLY A 198 15.28 9.44 2.15
CA GLY A 198 13.81 9.36 2.21
C GLY A 198 13.21 10.20 3.33
N ALA A 199 13.82 10.19 4.52
CA ALA A 199 13.40 11.01 5.66
C ALA A 199 13.49 12.51 5.36
N ASP A 200 14.60 12.97 4.78
CA ASP A 200 14.77 14.38 4.44
C ASP A 200 13.76 14.84 3.38
N GLN A 201 13.50 14.00 2.36
CA GLN A 201 12.51 14.29 1.32
C GLN A 201 11.06 14.31 1.86
N LEU A 202 10.71 13.39 2.76
CA LEU A 202 9.37 13.29 3.33
C LEU A 202 9.09 14.37 4.39
N LYS A 203 10.10 14.81 5.16
CA LYS A 203 9.97 15.91 6.13
C LYS A 203 9.47 17.20 5.48
N ASP A 204 9.92 17.46 4.25
CA ASP A 204 9.55 18.63 3.47
C ASP A 204 8.17 18.53 2.79
N ALA A 205 7.59 17.32 2.69
CA ALA A 205 6.39 17.09 1.90
C ALA A 205 5.14 17.78 2.47
N PRO A 206 4.84 17.72 3.80
CA PRO A 206 3.67 18.38 4.38
C PRO A 206 3.66 19.90 4.19
N THR A 207 4.82 20.55 4.29
CA THR A 207 4.91 22.01 4.18
C THR A 207 4.62 22.52 2.77
N LYS A 208 4.80 21.65 1.77
CA LYS A 208 4.56 21.94 0.34
C LYS A 208 3.18 21.47 -0.13
N TYR A 209 2.47 20.67 0.67
CA TYR A 209 1.18 20.10 0.30
C TYR A 209 0.03 21.03 0.67
N SER A 210 -0.89 21.25 -0.27
CA SER A 210 -2.20 21.83 0.01
C SER A 210 -3.27 21.05 -0.74
N SER A 211 -4.37 20.74 -0.04
CA SER A 211 -5.53 20.07 -0.62
C SER A 211 -6.61 21.10 -0.94
N LYS A 212 -7.24 20.97 -2.11
CA LYS A 212 -8.50 21.69 -2.41
C LYS A 212 -9.73 20.93 -1.91
N ILE A 213 -9.54 19.73 -1.40
CA ILE A 213 -10.58 18.83 -0.90
C ILE A 213 -10.52 18.85 0.63
N GLU A 214 -11.66 19.09 1.25
CA GLU A 214 -11.87 18.91 2.68
C GLU A 214 -12.24 17.44 2.93
N TYR A 215 -11.43 16.76 3.75
CA TYR A 215 -11.67 15.38 4.10
C TYR A 215 -12.69 15.31 5.25
N SER A 216 -13.57 14.31 5.20
CA SER A 216 -14.59 14.10 6.24
C SER A 216 -13.96 13.79 7.61
N GLU A 217 -14.65 14.11 8.70
CA GLU A 217 -14.22 13.83 10.08
C GLU A 217 -14.35 12.34 10.47
N ASN A 218 -13.67 11.43 9.76
CA ASN A 218 -13.67 9.99 10.06
C ASN A 218 -12.23 9.43 10.18
N PRO A 219 -12.04 8.24 10.78
CA PRO A 219 -10.70 7.69 11.00
C PRO A 219 -9.87 7.51 9.71
N ILE A 220 -10.50 7.11 8.60
CA ILE A 220 -9.82 6.91 7.31
C ILE A 220 -9.29 8.23 6.75
N ALA A 221 -10.10 9.29 6.84
CA ALA A 221 -9.73 10.63 6.39
C ALA A 221 -8.68 11.31 7.28
N LYS A 222 -8.47 10.81 8.51
CA LYS A 222 -7.44 11.26 9.45
C LYS A 222 -6.20 10.36 9.47
N SER A 223 -6.17 9.32 8.63
CA SER A 223 -5.09 8.32 8.53
C SER A 223 -3.89 8.82 7.75
#